data_AF-A0A0U5FVD0-F1
#
_entry.id   AF-A0A0U5FVD0-F1
#
_cell.length_a   1.000
_cell.length_b   1.000
_cell.length_c   1.000
_cell.angle_alpha   90.00
_cell.angle_beta   90.00
_cell.angle_gamma   90.00
#
_symmetry.space_group_name_H-M   'P 1'
#
loop_
_entity.id
_entity.type
_entity.pdbx_description
1 polymer ?
#
loop_
_entity_poly.entity_id
_entity_poly.type
_entity_poly.pdbx_seq_one_letter_code
_entity_poly.pdbx_strand_id
1 'polypeptide(L)'
;MVDIHCQRVIFCASADNGYARPDSLGRHRGSDRISLVEGPPFANEMRQLAKGFATTTFDTVFMSKKLKPTRKVSFGDTSSITPPTTPTPNYASAAKTLPAQSAAPATAPTTNTAIRSLAVCINAQGHRVDRPLRTSSKDSVNALKRRKLCNAFHILGSCPYSNYSTCSHKHGPALSAQERVDLMSIARLCVCSSGLFCEDPKCIYGHRCPWENCNWKDCRFSEEMHGVDTRIVREIV
;
A
#
# COMPACT_ATOMS: atom_id res chain seq x y z
N MET A 1 -12.75 7.03 -38.37
CA MET A 1 -11.84 6.77 -37.23
C MET A 1 -12.70 6.91 -35.98
N VAL A 2 -13.08 5.79 -35.35
CA VAL A 2 -13.98 5.84 -34.18
C VAL A 2 -13.14 6.29 -32.99
N ASP A 3 -13.54 7.38 -32.36
CA ASP A 3 -12.97 7.85 -31.11
C ASP A 3 -13.19 6.77 -30.03
N ILE A 4 -12.12 6.04 -29.69
CA ILE A 4 -12.12 4.92 -28.73
C ILE A 4 -11.95 5.37 -27.27
N HIS A 5 -12.05 6.66 -26.97
CA HIS A 5 -11.90 7.15 -25.60
C HIS A 5 -13.17 6.89 -24.77
N CYS A 6 -13.00 6.59 -23.47
CA CYS A 6 -14.11 6.33 -22.55
C CYS A 6 -15.12 7.50 -22.55
N GLN A 7 -16.34 7.29 -23.04
CA GLN A 7 -17.33 8.37 -23.12
C GLN A 7 -17.91 8.72 -21.74
N ARG A 8 -18.14 7.71 -20.89
CA ARG A 8 -18.76 7.88 -19.58
C ARG A 8 -18.27 6.84 -18.59
N VAL A 9 -18.11 7.24 -17.34
CA VAL A 9 -17.78 6.38 -16.21
C VAL A 9 -19.02 6.21 -15.34
N ILE A 10 -19.42 4.96 -15.11
CA ILE A 10 -20.54 4.60 -14.26
C ILE A 10 -19.97 4.10 -12.92
N PHE A 11 -20.31 4.78 -11.84
CA PHE A 11 -19.72 4.54 -10.52
C PHE A 11 -20.76 3.99 -9.53
N CYS A 12 -20.64 2.70 -9.20
CA CYS A 12 -21.64 1.94 -8.44
C CYS A 12 -21.20 1.69 -6.99
N ALA A 13 -21.05 2.76 -6.20
CA ALA A 13 -20.59 2.66 -4.81
C ALA A 13 -21.53 3.34 -3.80
N SER A 14 -22.84 3.27 -4.03
CA SER A 14 -23.82 4.06 -3.26
C SER A 14 -23.78 3.83 -1.75
N ALA A 15 -23.45 2.62 -1.29
CA ALA A 15 -23.49 2.24 0.14
C ALA A 15 -22.22 2.57 0.95
N ASP A 16 -21.19 3.17 0.34
CA ASP A 16 -19.86 3.33 0.94
C ASP A 16 -19.40 4.80 0.96
N ASN A 17 -19.30 5.37 2.16
CA ASN A 17 -18.81 6.74 2.38
C ASN A 17 -17.31 6.89 2.05
N GLY A 18 -16.54 5.81 1.94
CA GLY A 18 -15.12 5.88 1.61
C GLY A 18 -14.82 6.60 0.29
N TYR A 19 -15.78 6.64 -0.63
CA TYR A 19 -15.68 7.31 -1.93
C TYR A 19 -16.20 8.75 -1.96
N ALA A 20 -16.74 9.24 -0.84
CA ALA A 20 -17.20 10.63 -0.72
C ALA A 20 -16.06 11.62 -0.44
N ARG A 21 -14.81 11.13 -0.38
CA ARG A 21 -13.63 11.91 0.01
C ARG A 21 -13.20 12.85 -1.11
N PRO A 22 -12.68 14.06 -0.79
CA PRO A 22 -12.19 15.02 -1.78
C PRO A 22 -11.20 14.40 -2.76
N ASP A 23 -10.28 13.58 -2.25
CA ASP A 23 -9.23 12.93 -3.04
C ASP A 23 -9.75 11.82 -3.97
N SER A 24 -11.01 11.42 -3.83
CA SER A 24 -11.65 10.41 -4.68
C SER A 24 -12.60 11.08 -5.67
N LEU A 25 -13.92 10.94 -5.50
CA LEU A 25 -14.87 11.54 -6.42
C LEU A 25 -15.00 13.06 -6.26
N GLY A 26 -14.63 13.61 -5.10
CA GLY A 26 -14.82 15.04 -4.80
C GLY A 26 -14.12 15.98 -5.80
N ARG A 27 -12.94 15.60 -6.30
CA ARG A 27 -12.19 16.34 -7.33
C ARG A 27 -12.89 16.43 -8.68
N HIS A 28 -13.84 15.54 -8.95
CA HIS A 28 -14.55 15.46 -10.24
C HIS A 28 -15.98 15.99 -10.18
N ARG A 29 -16.34 16.69 -9.09
CA ARG A 29 -17.68 17.25 -8.89
C ARG A 29 -18.06 18.17 -10.05
N GLY A 30 -19.25 17.97 -10.62
CA GLY A 30 -19.73 18.71 -11.78
C GLY A 30 -19.26 18.19 -13.13
N SER A 31 -18.59 17.03 -13.19
CA SER A 31 -18.25 16.39 -14.46
C SER A 31 -19.44 15.65 -15.06
N ASP A 32 -19.80 15.99 -16.30
CA ASP A 32 -20.86 15.30 -17.05
C ASP A 32 -20.46 13.90 -17.56
N ARG A 33 -19.18 13.54 -17.40
CA ARG A 33 -18.63 12.24 -17.81
C ARG A 33 -18.76 11.16 -16.75
N ILE A 34 -19.19 11.50 -15.54
CA ILE A 34 -19.35 10.56 -14.43
C ILE A 34 -20.81 10.48 -14.04
N SER A 35 -21.32 9.27 -13.86
CA SER A 35 -22.66 9.04 -13.31
C SER A 35 -22.60 8.09 -12.14
N LEU A 36 -23.26 8.48 -11.06
CA LEU A 36 -23.39 7.66 -9.87
C LEU A 36 -24.58 6.72 -10.02
N VAL A 37 -24.37 5.47 -9.63
CA VAL A 37 -25.47 4.50 -9.57
C VAL A 37 -25.91 4.31 -8.14
N GLU A 38 -27.18 4.59 -7.90
CA GLU A 38 -27.86 4.22 -6.67
C GLU A 38 -28.37 2.79 -6.80
N GLY A 39 -27.73 1.87 -6.06
CA GLY A 39 -28.28 0.53 -5.82
C GLY A 39 -29.10 0.54 -4.54
N PRO A 40 -28.48 0.28 -3.37
CA PRO A 40 -29.06 0.67 -2.09
C PRO A 40 -28.95 2.19 -1.90
N PRO A 41 -29.77 2.78 -1.01
CA PRO A 41 -29.77 4.22 -0.75
C PRO A 41 -28.36 4.75 -0.46
N PHE A 42 -28.04 5.93 -1.00
CA PHE A 42 -26.74 6.53 -0.76
C PHE A 42 -26.43 6.67 0.73
N ALA A 43 -25.23 6.25 1.13
CA ALA A 43 -24.67 6.54 2.43
C ALA A 43 -24.52 8.06 2.62
N ASN A 44 -24.53 8.52 3.87
CA ASN A 44 -24.73 9.95 4.19
C ASN A 44 -23.78 10.92 3.46
N GLU A 45 -22.49 10.60 3.36
CA GLU A 45 -21.52 11.46 2.70
C GLU A 45 -21.63 11.35 1.18
N MET A 46 -21.83 10.13 0.68
CA MET A 46 -22.09 9.89 -0.75
C MET A 46 -23.34 10.63 -1.25
N ARG A 47 -24.38 10.75 -0.42
CA ARG A 47 -25.60 11.50 -0.74
C ARG A 47 -25.32 12.99 -0.96
N GLN A 48 -24.43 13.58 -0.17
CA GLN A 48 -24.06 14.99 -0.33
C GLN A 48 -23.26 15.19 -1.61
N LEU A 49 -22.32 14.28 -1.88
CA LEU A 49 -21.51 14.29 -3.09
C LEU A 49 -22.37 14.10 -4.34
N ALA A 50 -23.35 13.19 -4.30
CA ALA A 50 -24.23 12.85 -5.42
C ALA A 50 -25.04 14.03 -5.96
N LYS A 51 -25.28 15.07 -5.15
CA LYS A 51 -25.90 16.32 -5.61
C LYS A 51 -25.10 17.02 -6.72
N GLY A 52 -23.80 16.73 -6.84
CA GLY A 52 -22.92 17.29 -7.87
C GLY A 52 -22.67 16.36 -9.07
N PHE A 53 -23.42 15.27 -9.21
CA PHE A 53 -23.26 14.28 -10.28
C PHE A 53 -24.61 13.84 -10.85
N ALA A 54 -24.60 13.42 -12.12
CA ALA A 54 -25.73 12.69 -12.68
C ALA A 54 -25.92 11.36 -11.92
N THR A 55 -27.14 11.05 -11.51
CA THR A 55 -27.46 9.85 -10.73
C THR A 55 -28.46 8.99 -11.50
N THR A 56 -28.27 7.67 -11.50
CA THR A 56 -29.18 6.69 -12.12
C THR A 56 -29.37 5.46 -11.22
N THR A 57 -30.43 4.70 -11.41
CA THR A 57 -30.69 3.42 -10.73
C THR A 57 -30.78 2.29 -11.76
N PHE A 58 -30.46 1.06 -11.36
CA PHE A 58 -30.71 -0.14 -12.16
C PHE A 58 -31.28 -1.22 -11.26
N ASP A 59 -32.60 -1.17 -11.00
CA ASP A 59 -33.27 -1.99 -9.99
C ASP A 59 -33.22 -3.50 -10.28
N THR A 60 -33.00 -3.88 -11.54
CA THR A 60 -32.83 -5.27 -11.96
C THR A 60 -31.41 -5.80 -11.76
N VAL A 61 -30.42 -4.91 -11.62
CA VAL A 61 -28.99 -5.25 -11.52
C VAL A 61 -28.49 -5.08 -10.09
N PHE A 62 -28.91 -4.01 -9.40
CA PHE A 62 -28.46 -3.69 -8.05
C PHE A 62 -29.59 -3.84 -7.04
N MET A 63 -29.26 -4.45 -5.90
CA MET A 63 -30.22 -4.61 -4.80
C MET A 63 -30.59 -3.25 -4.20
N SER A 64 -31.88 -2.97 -4.07
CA SER A 64 -32.39 -1.73 -3.46
C SER A 64 -32.16 -1.65 -1.94
N LYS A 65 -31.75 -2.75 -1.30
CA LYS A 65 -31.51 -2.83 0.15
C LYS A 65 -30.10 -3.33 0.43
N LYS A 66 -29.46 -2.72 1.42
CA LYS A 66 -28.16 -3.18 1.91
C LYS A 66 -28.33 -4.58 2.51
N LEU A 67 -27.43 -5.49 2.16
CA LEU A 67 -27.39 -6.82 2.77
C LEU A 67 -27.14 -6.67 4.27
N LYS A 68 -27.99 -7.31 5.09
CA LYS A 68 -27.76 -7.39 6.52
C LYS A 68 -26.48 -8.21 6.74
N PRO A 69 -25.50 -7.73 7.53
CA PRO A 69 -24.35 -8.55 7.87
C PRO A 69 -24.82 -9.75 8.68
N THR A 70 -24.86 -10.94 8.06
CA THR A 70 -25.14 -12.20 8.75
C THR A 70 -23.90 -12.59 9.56
N ARG A 71 -23.74 -12.00 10.75
CA ARG A 71 -22.87 -12.58 11.78
C ARG A 71 -23.51 -13.87 12.28
N LYS A 72 -23.20 -15.01 11.66
CA LYS A 72 -23.34 -16.32 12.30
C LYS A 72 -22.00 -16.68 12.92
N VAL A 73 -21.74 -16.12 14.10
CA VAL A 73 -20.75 -16.69 15.03
C VAL A 73 -21.53 -17.56 16.01
N SER A 74 -21.64 -18.85 15.70
CA SER A 74 -22.02 -19.83 16.72
C SER A 74 -20.80 -20.04 17.60
N PHE A 75 -20.80 -19.42 18.78
CA PHE A 75 -19.88 -19.77 19.85
C PHE A 75 -20.38 -21.08 20.47
N GLY A 76 -19.72 -22.18 20.14
CA GLY A 76 -19.89 -23.47 20.80
C GLY A 76 -18.75 -23.68 21.81
N ASP A 77 -19.13 -23.77 23.08
CA ASP A 77 -18.46 -24.37 24.23
C ASP A 77 -16.93 -24.37 24.31
N THR A 78 -16.38 -23.57 25.24
CA THR A 78 -15.48 -24.11 26.28
C THR A 78 -15.32 -23.12 27.45
N SER A 79 -15.60 -23.65 28.63
CA SER A 79 -15.12 -23.35 29.98
C SER A 79 -14.39 -22.04 30.30
N SER A 80 -14.86 -21.40 31.37
CA SER A 80 -14.21 -20.37 32.17
C SER A 80 -12.71 -20.58 32.38
N ILE A 81 -11.87 -19.67 31.87
CA ILE A 81 -10.50 -19.49 32.34
C ILE A 81 -10.21 -17.99 32.45
N THR A 82 -10.05 -17.56 33.70
CA THR A 82 -9.56 -16.25 34.15
C THR A 82 -8.13 -16.00 33.64
N PRO A 83 -7.74 -14.78 33.24
CA PRO A 83 -6.37 -14.51 32.79
C PRO A 83 -5.38 -14.50 33.98
N PRO A 84 -4.23 -15.20 33.89
CA PRO A 84 -3.19 -15.10 34.90
C PRO A 84 -2.32 -13.86 34.70
N THR A 85 -2.10 -13.15 35.81
CA THR A 85 -1.17 -12.03 35.98
C THR A 85 0.28 -12.54 36.01
N THR A 86 1.17 -12.00 35.18
CA THR A 86 2.64 -12.05 35.40
C THR A 86 3.35 -11.03 34.48
N PRO A 87 4.56 -10.56 34.84
CA PRO A 87 4.93 -9.14 34.76
C PRO A 87 5.90 -8.81 33.62
N THR A 88 5.82 -7.58 33.11
CA THR A 88 6.75 -6.97 32.14
C THR A 88 8.12 -6.68 32.76
N PRO A 89 9.26 -7.08 32.12
CA PRO A 89 10.56 -6.54 32.46
C PRO A 89 10.85 -5.27 31.64
N ASN A 90 11.11 -4.19 32.37
CA ASN A 90 11.50 -2.87 31.88
C ASN A 90 13.02 -2.88 31.60
N TYR A 91 13.44 -2.75 30.34
CA TYR A 91 14.87 -2.71 29.96
C TYR A 91 15.35 -1.26 29.83
N ALA A 92 15.61 -0.64 30.97
CA ALA A 92 16.32 0.64 31.04
C ALA A 92 17.30 0.57 32.21
N SER A 93 18.57 0.25 31.91
CA SER A 93 19.79 0.68 32.63
C SER A 93 20.99 -0.20 32.25
N ALA A 94 21.84 0.30 31.37
CA ALA A 94 23.26 -0.08 31.33
C ALA A 94 24.06 1.02 30.61
N ALA A 95 24.37 2.09 31.34
CA ALA A 95 25.41 3.04 30.99
C ALA A 95 26.51 2.95 32.05
N LYS A 96 27.74 2.68 31.62
CA LYS A 96 29.06 3.04 32.22
C LYS A 96 30.18 2.43 31.36
N THR A 97 30.84 3.25 30.52
CA THR A 97 32.26 3.73 30.60
C THR A 97 33.32 2.63 30.42
N LEU A 98 34.42 2.69 29.64
CA LEU A 98 35.22 3.59 28.73
C LEU A 98 36.34 2.65 28.13
N PRO A 99 37.37 3.03 27.32
CA PRO A 99 37.82 4.35 26.84
C PRO A 99 38.08 4.46 25.31
N ALA A 100 38.38 5.69 24.88
CA ALA A 100 38.72 6.08 23.51
C ALA A 100 40.16 5.71 23.10
N GLN A 101 40.36 5.33 21.83
CA GLN A 101 41.61 5.56 21.08
C GLN A 101 41.38 5.47 19.54
N SER A 102 41.60 6.62 18.90
CA SER A 102 42.28 6.91 17.62
C SER A 102 42.02 6.12 16.32
N ALA A 103 41.35 6.83 15.41
CA ALA A 103 41.45 6.95 13.93
C ALA A 103 42.18 5.89 13.06
N ALA A 104 41.46 5.34 12.07
CA ALA A 104 41.81 5.23 10.64
C ALA A 104 40.57 4.85 9.80
N PRO A 105 40.47 5.21 8.50
CA PRO A 105 39.22 5.27 7.75
C PRO A 105 38.84 3.90 7.17
N ALA A 106 37.72 3.34 7.63
CA ALA A 106 37.15 2.12 7.07
C ALA A 106 35.78 2.40 6.47
N THR A 107 35.73 2.23 5.15
CA THR A 107 34.58 2.04 4.27
C THR A 107 33.34 1.53 5.01
N ALA A 108 32.28 2.35 5.00
CA ALA A 108 31.02 2.00 5.66
C ALA A 108 30.44 0.67 5.12
N PRO A 109 30.18 -0.33 5.98
CA PRO A 109 29.41 -1.48 5.56
C PRO A 109 27.95 -1.03 5.39
N THR A 110 27.42 -1.13 4.17
CA THR A 110 25.98 -0.94 3.92
C THR A 110 25.23 -2.11 4.54
N THR A 111 24.96 -2.01 5.84
CA THR A 111 24.12 -2.97 6.56
C THR A 111 22.71 -2.94 5.99
N ASN A 112 22.07 -4.10 5.96
CA ASN A 112 20.78 -4.41 5.33
C ASN A 112 19.57 -3.77 6.09
N THR A 113 19.72 -2.52 6.52
CA THR A 113 18.82 -1.75 7.41
C THR A 113 17.74 -0.99 6.61
N ALA A 114 17.69 -1.16 5.29
CA ALA A 114 16.82 -0.38 4.39
C ALA A 114 15.31 -0.61 4.61
N ILE A 115 14.89 -1.70 5.26
CA ILE A 115 13.44 -2.00 5.46
C ILE A 115 12.83 -1.23 6.63
N ARG A 116 13.64 -0.70 7.56
CA ARG A 116 13.15 -0.04 8.79
C ARG A 116 13.38 1.46 8.86
N SER A 117 13.90 2.08 7.79
CA SER A 117 14.03 3.53 7.79
C SER A 117 12.64 4.15 7.77
N LEU A 118 12.30 4.85 8.85
CA LEU A 118 11.08 5.67 8.95
C LEU A 118 11.16 6.95 8.10
N ALA A 119 12.32 7.22 7.49
CA ALA A 119 12.54 8.45 6.77
C ALA A 119 12.32 8.26 5.25
N VAL A 120 11.53 9.14 4.65
CA VAL A 120 11.33 9.24 3.20
C VAL A 120 12.45 10.08 2.61
N CYS A 121 13.27 9.49 1.75
CA CYS A 121 14.33 10.21 1.04
C CYS A 121 13.76 10.95 -0.17
N ILE A 122 14.28 12.15 -0.42
CA ILE A 122 13.79 13.07 -1.45
C ILE A 122 14.96 13.61 -2.27
N ASN A 123 14.78 13.73 -3.59
CA ASN A 123 15.74 14.38 -4.51
C ASN A 123 15.54 15.89 -4.62
N ALA A 124 16.38 16.57 -5.40
CA ALA A 124 16.32 18.03 -5.58
C ALA A 124 14.98 18.53 -6.17
N GLN A 125 14.27 17.66 -6.88
CA GLN A 125 12.98 17.93 -7.52
C GLN A 125 11.79 17.67 -6.58
N GLY A 126 12.03 17.26 -5.33
CA GLY A 126 10.95 16.94 -4.39
C GLY A 126 10.34 15.55 -4.57
N HIS A 127 10.89 14.71 -5.45
CA HIS A 127 10.41 13.35 -5.66
C HIS A 127 10.97 12.40 -4.60
N ARG A 128 10.15 11.45 -4.17
CA ARG A 128 10.56 10.33 -3.33
C ARG A 128 11.57 9.47 -4.07
N VAL A 129 12.66 9.18 -3.38
CA VAL A 129 13.69 8.26 -3.81
C VAL A 129 13.74 7.07 -2.86
N ASP A 130 13.38 5.90 -3.38
CA ASP A 130 13.58 4.68 -2.61
C ASP A 130 15.04 4.23 -2.67
N ARG A 131 15.62 3.96 -1.50
CA ARG A 131 16.97 3.39 -1.38
C ARG A 131 17.07 2.05 -2.13
N PRO A 132 18.18 1.80 -2.86
CA PRO A 132 18.40 0.55 -3.56
C PRO A 132 18.31 -0.66 -2.62
N LEU A 133 17.70 -1.74 -3.10
CA LEU A 133 17.61 -3.00 -2.37
C LEU A 133 18.67 -3.96 -2.91
N ARG A 134 19.37 -4.66 -2.02
CA ARG A 134 20.26 -5.76 -2.38
C ARG A 134 19.43 -7.05 -2.48
N THR A 135 18.90 -7.31 -3.68
CA THR A 135 18.11 -8.51 -3.95
C THR A 135 18.98 -9.75 -4.13
N SER A 136 18.40 -10.92 -3.92
CA SER A 136 18.99 -12.21 -4.27
C SER A 136 19.14 -12.39 -5.78
N SER A 137 19.54 -13.59 -6.21
CA SER A 137 19.52 -13.99 -7.62
C SER A 137 18.13 -13.85 -8.24
N LYS A 138 18.09 -13.62 -9.55
CA LYS A 138 16.86 -13.48 -10.34
C LYS A 138 15.94 -14.70 -10.20
N ASP A 139 16.51 -15.90 -10.12
CA ASP A 139 15.75 -17.15 -9.97
C ASP A 139 15.05 -17.24 -8.61
N SER A 140 15.73 -16.84 -7.54
CA SER A 140 15.15 -16.78 -6.20
C SER A 140 14.01 -15.76 -6.13
N VAL A 141 14.19 -14.57 -6.71
CA VAL A 141 13.13 -13.55 -6.80
C VAL A 141 11.94 -14.09 -7.61
N ASN A 142 12.19 -14.76 -8.73
CA ASN A 142 11.12 -15.34 -9.56
C ASN A 142 10.40 -16.50 -8.85
N ALA A 143 11.11 -17.33 -8.09
CA ALA A 143 10.52 -18.37 -7.25
C ALA A 143 9.60 -17.77 -6.18
N LEU A 144 10.02 -16.66 -5.57
CA LEU A 144 9.23 -15.94 -4.58
C LEU A 144 7.95 -15.35 -5.20
N LYS A 145 8.02 -14.76 -6.40
CA LYS A 145 6.85 -14.25 -7.15
C LYS A 145 5.79 -15.35 -7.35
N ARG A 146 6.19 -16.57 -7.70
CA ARG A 146 5.27 -17.70 -7.94
C ARG A 146 4.50 -18.12 -6.69
N ARG A 147 5.00 -17.83 -5.49
CA ARG A 147 4.33 -18.17 -4.22
C ARG A 147 3.07 -17.34 -3.93
N LYS A 148 2.88 -16.18 -4.60
CA LYS A 148 1.74 -15.27 -4.42
C LYS A 148 1.51 -14.88 -2.95
N LEU A 149 2.60 -14.48 -2.28
CA LEU A 149 2.56 -14.01 -0.89
C LEU A 149 1.91 -12.63 -0.79
N CYS A 150 1.24 -12.34 0.33
CA CYS A 150 0.68 -11.01 0.57
C CYS A 150 1.79 -10.03 0.95
N ASN A 151 2.10 -9.08 0.06
CA ASN A 151 3.17 -8.10 0.28
C ASN A 151 2.98 -7.30 1.58
N ALA A 152 1.78 -6.76 1.81
CA ALA A 152 1.49 -5.94 3.00
C ALA A 152 1.70 -6.73 4.29
N PHE A 153 1.14 -7.94 4.38
CA PHE A 153 1.31 -8.79 5.55
C PHE A 153 2.78 -9.16 5.78
N HIS A 154 3.48 -9.62 4.74
CA HIS A 154 4.85 -10.11 4.89
C HIS A 154 5.90 -8.99 4.96
N ILE A 155 5.58 -7.73 4.63
CA ILE A 155 6.53 -6.60 4.72
C ILE A 155 6.18 -5.65 5.87
N LEU A 156 4.89 -5.34 6.08
CA LEU A 156 4.41 -4.43 7.13
C LEU A 156 3.91 -5.15 8.38
N GLY A 157 3.71 -6.47 8.31
CA GLY A 157 3.18 -7.27 9.41
C GLY A 157 1.65 -7.23 9.54
N SER A 158 0.96 -6.51 8.66
CA SER A 158 -0.51 -6.40 8.66
C SER A 158 -1.06 -6.44 7.23
N CYS A 159 -2.16 -7.17 7.04
CA CYS A 159 -2.92 -7.17 5.79
C CYS A 159 -4.05 -6.13 5.90
N PRO A 160 -4.29 -5.30 4.86
CA PRO A 160 -5.37 -4.31 4.89
C PRO A 160 -6.77 -4.97 4.90
N TYR A 161 -6.88 -6.23 4.48
CA TYR A 161 -8.13 -6.98 4.59
C TYR A 161 -8.39 -7.33 6.05
N SER A 162 -9.52 -6.87 6.58
CA SER A 162 -9.96 -7.11 7.97
C SER A 162 -10.12 -8.58 8.31
N ASN A 163 -10.37 -9.42 7.30
CA ASN A 163 -10.33 -10.87 7.42
C ASN A 163 -9.28 -11.42 6.45
N TYR A 164 -8.27 -12.11 6.99
CA TYR A 164 -7.21 -12.71 6.20
C TYR A 164 -7.71 -13.75 5.18
N SER A 165 -8.89 -14.34 5.39
CA SER A 165 -9.50 -15.28 4.45
C SER A 165 -10.06 -14.61 3.19
N THR A 166 -10.26 -13.29 3.18
CA THR A 166 -10.70 -12.55 1.97
C THR A 166 -9.53 -12.08 1.12
N CYS A 167 -8.30 -12.18 1.62
CA CYS A 167 -7.12 -11.88 0.85
C CYS A 167 -6.80 -13.05 -0.10
N SER A 168 -6.71 -12.77 -1.39
CA SER A 168 -6.32 -13.76 -2.40
C SER A 168 -4.84 -14.18 -2.36
N HIS A 169 -4.05 -13.54 -1.49
CA HIS A 169 -2.62 -13.78 -1.35
C HIS A 169 -2.32 -14.54 -0.06
N LYS A 170 -1.25 -15.34 -0.07
CA LYS A 170 -0.91 -16.23 1.04
C LYS A 170 -0.32 -15.46 2.22
N HIS A 171 -0.95 -15.65 3.38
CA HIS A 171 -0.41 -15.32 4.70
C HIS A 171 0.28 -16.56 5.29
N GLY A 172 1.10 -16.38 6.33
CA GLY A 172 1.79 -17.50 6.96
C GLY A 172 2.94 -17.08 7.87
N PRO A 173 3.91 -17.98 8.10
CA PRO A 173 5.10 -17.69 8.90
C PRO A 173 5.91 -16.51 8.37
N ALA A 174 6.71 -15.91 9.24
CA ALA A 174 7.63 -14.86 8.87
C ALA A 174 8.65 -15.35 7.82
N LEU A 175 8.91 -14.52 6.83
CA LEU A 175 9.95 -14.76 5.84
C LEU A 175 11.33 -14.51 6.43
N SER A 176 12.35 -15.11 5.82
CA SER A 176 13.74 -14.74 6.12
C SER A 176 13.99 -13.27 5.78
N ALA A 177 15.03 -12.68 6.39
CA ALA A 177 15.38 -11.28 6.13
C ALA A 177 15.61 -11.00 4.64
N GLN A 178 16.29 -11.91 3.94
CA GLN A 178 16.55 -11.78 2.50
C GLN A 178 15.28 -11.92 1.67
N GLU A 179 14.43 -12.91 1.94
CA GLU A 179 13.14 -13.03 1.23
C GLU A 179 12.25 -11.81 1.43
N ARG A 180 12.32 -11.14 2.60
CA ARG A 180 11.57 -9.90 2.84
C ARG A 180 12.10 -8.75 1.98
N VAL A 181 13.41 -8.64 1.77
CA VAL A 181 14.03 -7.68 0.83
C VAL A 181 13.62 -7.99 -0.61
N ASP A 182 13.66 -9.27 -0.99
CA ASP A 182 13.27 -9.70 -2.33
C ASP A 182 11.77 -9.43 -2.57
N LEU A 183 10.92 -9.69 -1.58
CA LEU A 183 9.50 -9.39 -1.64
C LEU A 183 9.25 -7.88 -1.74
N MET A 184 10.01 -7.06 -1.03
CA MET A 184 9.96 -5.60 -1.16
C MET A 184 10.32 -5.15 -2.58
N SER A 185 11.32 -5.78 -3.21
CA SER A 185 11.67 -5.49 -4.60
C SER A 185 10.54 -5.86 -5.58
N ILE A 186 9.82 -6.95 -5.31
CA ILE A 186 8.64 -7.37 -6.07
C ILE A 186 7.49 -6.39 -5.86
N ALA A 187 7.24 -5.95 -4.62
CA ALA A 187 6.19 -4.98 -4.30
C ALA A 187 6.41 -3.65 -5.04
N ARG A 188 7.68 -3.22 -5.15
CA ARG A 188 8.07 -2.02 -5.92
C ARG A 188 7.88 -2.12 -7.43
N LEU A 189 7.48 -3.28 -7.98
CA LEU A 189 7.03 -3.40 -9.38
C LEU A 189 5.58 -2.97 -9.59
N CYS A 190 4.83 -2.79 -8.50
CA CYS A 190 3.46 -2.27 -8.53
C CYS A 190 3.52 -0.77 -8.26
N VAL A 191 2.87 0.03 -9.10
CA VAL A 191 2.90 1.49 -9.02
C VAL A 191 2.19 1.98 -7.76
N CYS A 192 2.85 2.86 -7.02
CA CYS A 192 2.24 3.57 -5.90
C CYS A 192 1.16 4.52 -6.42
N SER A 193 -0.01 4.54 -5.79
CA SER A 193 -1.12 5.45 -6.14
C SER A 193 -0.77 6.93 -5.95
N SER A 194 0.16 7.24 -5.04
CA SER A 194 0.66 8.61 -4.82
C SER A 194 1.90 8.95 -5.68
N GLY A 195 2.36 8.02 -6.53
CA GLY A 195 3.44 8.25 -7.49
C GLY A 195 4.73 8.80 -6.86
N LEU A 196 5.35 9.77 -7.52
CA LEU A 196 6.61 10.38 -7.09
C LEU A 196 6.53 11.17 -5.78
N PHE A 197 5.34 11.58 -5.37
CA PHE A 197 5.13 12.48 -4.22
C PHE A 197 4.62 11.73 -2.99
N CYS A 198 4.78 10.40 -2.93
CA CYS A 198 4.33 9.62 -1.80
C CYS A 198 5.14 9.93 -0.54
N GLU A 199 4.50 10.52 0.48
CA GLU A 199 5.12 10.86 1.75
C GLU A 199 4.99 9.74 2.81
N ASP A 200 4.32 8.62 2.50
CA ASP A 200 4.11 7.54 3.48
C ASP A 200 5.42 6.74 3.71
N PRO A 201 6.05 6.83 4.89
CA PRO A 201 7.28 6.09 5.17
C PRO A 201 7.08 4.57 5.16
N LYS A 202 5.85 4.08 5.28
CA LYS A 202 5.50 2.65 5.22
C LYS A 202 5.10 2.20 3.82
N CYS A 203 5.12 3.05 2.81
CA CYS A 203 4.75 2.63 1.46
C CYS A 203 5.74 1.59 0.92
N ILE A 204 5.20 0.46 0.45
CA ILE A 204 5.96 -0.67 -0.09
C ILE A 204 5.94 -0.74 -1.62
N TYR A 205 5.19 0.14 -2.27
CA TYR A 205 4.98 0.17 -3.71
C TYR A 205 6.06 1.00 -4.42
N GLY A 206 6.08 0.93 -5.75
CA GLY A 206 7.07 1.58 -6.59
C GLY A 206 6.74 3.04 -6.86
N HIS A 207 7.69 3.93 -6.57
CA HIS A 207 7.60 5.37 -6.86
C HIS A 207 8.36 5.78 -8.12
N ARG A 208 9.13 4.86 -8.71
CA ARG A 208 9.79 5.03 -10.01
C ARG A 208 9.87 3.69 -10.75
N CYS A 209 10.02 3.76 -12.06
CA CYS A 209 10.32 2.62 -12.90
C CYS A 209 11.70 2.03 -12.50
N PRO A 210 11.80 0.72 -12.23
CA PRO A 210 13.07 0.08 -11.84
C PRO A 210 13.94 -0.34 -13.04
N TRP A 211 13.44 -0.23 -14.28
CA TRP A 211 14.16 -0.64 -15.47
C TRP A 211 14.89 0.57 -16.10
N GLU A 212 16.21 0.47 -16.26
CA GLU A 212 17.03 1.55 -16.84
C GLU A 212 16.68 1.82 -18.31
N ASN A 213 16.44 0.76 -19.09
CA ASN A 213 16.09 0.84 -20.52
C ASN A 213 14.63 0.43 -20.76
N CYS A 214 13.70 1.06 -20.05
CA CYS A 214 12.27 0.78 -20.24
C CYS A 214 11.79 1.32 -21.61
N ASN A 215 10.97 0.54 -22.33
CA ASN A 215 10.45 0.91 -23.65
C ASN A 215 9.08 1.62 -23.60
N TRP A 216 8.59 1.98 -22.40
CA TRP A 216 7.38 2.80 -22.14
C TRP A 216 6.02 2.19 -22.57
N LYS A 217 5.93 1.61 -23.77
CA LYS A 217 4.70 1.16 -24.44
C LYS A 217 3.83 0.22 -23.60
N ASP A 218 4.45 -0.65 -22.79
CA ASP A 218 3.77 -1.60 -21.91
C ASP A 218 4.17 -1.42 -20.43
N CYS A 219 4.80 -0.29 -20.09
CA CYS A 219 5.20 -0.03 -18.71
C CYS A 219 3.99 0.42 -17.89
N ARG A 220 3.86 -0.12 -16.68
CA ARG A 220 2.79 0.29 -15.76
C ARG A 220 3.06 1.66 -15.13
N PHE A 221 4.32 2.07 -15.08
CA PHE A 221 4.75 3.36 -14.54
C PHE A 221 4.45 4.46 -15.55
N SER A 222 4.00 5.62 -15.07
CA SER A 222 3.75 6.79 -15.93
C SER A 222 5.07 7.36 -16.48
N GLU A 223 4.96 8.22 -17.49
CA GLU A 223 6.11 8.81 -18.16
C GLU A 223 7.03 9.56 -17.17
N GLU A 224 6.46 10.38 -16.30
CA GLU A 224 7.18 11.10 -15.24
C GLU A 224 7.95 10.19 -14.26
N MET A 225 7.54 8.92 -14.10
CA MET A 225 8.14 7.98 -13.15
C MET A 225 9.40 7.28 -13.69
N HIS A 226 9.85 7.63 -14.88
CA HIS A 226 11.07 7.11 -15.50
C HIS A 226 12.18 8.16 -15.51
N GLY A 227 13.44 7.72 -15.53
CA GLY A 227 14.59 8.64 -15.53
C GLY A 227 14.67 9.55 -14.30
N VAL A 228 13.99 9.18 -13.21
CA VAL A 228 13.93 9.97 -11.97
C VAL A 228 15.32 10.02 -11.33
N ASP A 229 15.79 11.22 -10.99
CA ASP A 229 17.06 11.41 -10.27
C ASP A 229 17.00 10.69 -8.91
N THR A 230 17.92 9.75 -8.70
CA THR A 230 18.02 8.96 -7.47
C THR A 230 18.99 9.55 -6.45
N ARG A 231 19.54 10.74 -6.68
CA ARG A 231 20.38 11.43 -5.70
C ARG A 231 19.50 11.99 -4.59
N ILE A 232 19.77 11.53 -3.37
CA ILE A 232 19.06 11.96 -2.17
C ILE A 232 19.69 13.27 -1.68
N VAL A 233 18.87 14.30 -1.47
CA VAL A 233 19.31 15.59 -0.92
C VAL A 233 18.67 15.91 0.43
N ARG A 234 17.54 15.25 0.75
CA ARG A 234 16.79 15.46 1.99
C ARG A 234 16.13 14.16 2.45
N GLU A 235 15.89 14.03 3.76
CA GLU A 235 15.04 13.00 4.35
C GLU A 235 13.94 13.66 5.19
N ILE A 236 12.71 13.13 5.13
CA ILE A 236 11.56 13.55 5.95
C ILE A 236 11.20 12.38 6.88
N VAL A 237 10.99 12.65 8.17
CA VAL A 237 10.63 11.66 9.21
C VAL A 237 9.17 11.81 9.59
#